data_AF-A0A4Q4B7Z6-F1
#
_entry.id   AF-A0A4Q4B7Z6-F1
#
_cell.length_a   1.000
_cell.length_b   1.000
_cell.length_c   1.000
_cell.angle_alpha   90.00
_cell.angle_beta   90.00
_cell.angle_gamma   90.00
#
_symmetry.space_group_name_H-M   'P 1'
#
loop_
_entity.id
_entity.type
_entity.pdbx_description
1 polymer ?
#
loop_
_entity_poly.entity_id
_entity_poly.type
_entity_poly.pdbx_seq_one_letter_code
_entity_poly.pdbx_strand_id
1 'polypeptide(L)'
;MKSEFFNLRETKVLKPITILILLYSALMFFEYTQRFLGIFTMPDSPLIPDYLPYYMAFPSYFVLPFFIIIIFTCVRMMIKRNYNYKSVYILLGLVVVFFLFRWRIHEFLLSQSPYAA
;
A
#
# COMPACT_ATOMS: atom_id res chain seq x y z
N MET A 1 29.42 19.84 -16.73
CA MET A 1 29.96 18.47 -16.58
C MET A 1 29.78 17.86 -15.18
N LYS A 2 29.36 18.60 -14.13
CA LYS A 2 29.04 18.03 -12.80
C LYS A 2 27.65 17.38 -12.69
N SER A 3 26.71 17.67 -13.60
CA SER A 3 25.32 17.19 -13.52
C SER A 3 25.15 15.70 -13.88
N GLU A 4 25.92 15.17 -14.83
CA GLU A 4 25.78 13.77 -15.27
C GLU A 4 26.28 12.75 -14.22
N PHE A 5 27.37 13.08 -13.53
CA PHE A 5 27.93 12.20 -12.50
C PHE A 5 27.03 12.09 -11.26
N PHE A 6 26.34 13.17 -10.91
CA PHE A 6 25.32 13.16 -9.84
C PHE A 6 24.13 12.28 -10.22
N ASN A 7 23.65 12.40 -11.47
CA ASN A 7 22.51 11.66 -11.98
C ASN A 7 22.74 10.13 -11.99
N LEU A 8 23.95 9.69 -12.35
CA LEU A 8 24.32 8.27 -12.34
C LEU A 8 24.42 7.69 -10.91
N ARG A 9 24.93 8.46 -9.94
CA ARG A 9 25.06 8.02 -8.55
C ARG A 9 23.71 7.98 -7.85
N GLU A 10 22.87 8.99 -8.07
CA GLU A 10 21.50 9.04 -7.56
C GLU A 10 20.67 7.88 -8.12
N THR A 11 20.74 7.60 -9.42
CA THR A 11 20.02 6.47 -10.03
C THR A 11 20.42 5.12 -9.43
N LYS A 12 21.71 4.94 -9.08
CA LYS A 12 22.21 3.71 -8.43
C LYS A 12 21.63 3.50 -7.02
N VAL A 13 21.32 4.57 -6.28
CA VAL A 13 20.77 4.51 -4.91
C VAL A 13 19.24 4.52 -4.92
N LEU A 14 18.62 5.30 -5.81
CA LEU A 14 17.15 5.40 -5.90
C LEU A 14 16.51 4.13 -6.43
N LYS A 15 17.20 3.39 -7.32
CA LYS A 15 16.72 2.12 -7.86
C LYS A 15 16.49 1.06 -6.76
N PRO A 16 17.47 0.69 -5.89
CA PRO A 16 17.23 -0.27 -4.83
C PRO A 16 16.16 0.19 -3.84
N ILE A 17 16.09 1.49 -3.52
CA ILE A 17 15.00 2.03 -2.69
C ILE A 17 13.64 1.80 -3.36
N THR A 18 13.52 2.08 -4.66
CA THR A 18 12.27 1.84 -5.42
C THR A 18 11.90 0.36 -5.43
N ILE A 19 12.88 -0.54 -5.55
CA ILE A 19 12.65 -1.99 -5.48
C ILE A 19 12.15 -2.41 -4.09
N LEU A 20 12.73 -1.87 -3.01
CA LEU A 20 12.28 -2.13 -1.64
C LEU A 20 10.84 -1.66 -1.42
N ILE A 21 10.51 -0.44 -1.87
CA ILE A 21 9.15 0.11 -1.82
C ILE A 21 8.18 -0.81 -2.58
N LEU A 22 8.56 -1.23 -3.78
CA LEU A 22 7.74 -2.11 -4.62
C LEU A 22 7.50 -3.46 -3.94
N LEU A 23 8.56 -4.08 -3.40
CA LEU A 23 8.47 -5.38 -2.74
C LEU A 23 7.57 -5.30 -1.50
N TYR A 24 7.78 -4.29 -0.65
CA TYR A 24 6.92 -4.07 0.51
C TYR A 24 5.46 -3.86 0.10
N SER A 25 5.23 -2.99 -0.89
CA SER A 25 3.87 -2.68 -1.35
C SER A 25 3.17 -3.91 -1.94
N ALA A 26 3.89 -4.74 -2.68
CA ALA A 26 3.37 -6.00 -3.22
C ALA A 26 3.00 -7.00 -2.11
N LEU A 27 3.85 -7.15 -1.09
CA LEU A 27 3.56 -8.01 0.07
C LEU A 27 2.33 -7.52 0.83
N MET A 28 2.24 -6.22 1.10
CA MET A 28 1.09 -5.62 1.77
C MET A 28 -0.19 -5.78 0.94
N PHE A 29 -0.12 -5.52 -0.37
CA PHE A 29 -1.25 -5.72 -1.27
C PHE A 29 -1.77 -7.17 -1.21
N PHE A 30 -0.86 -8.14 -1.26
CA PHE A 30 -1.21 -9.56 -1.17
C PHE A 30 -1.83 -9.91 0.18
N GLU A 31 -1.24 -9.44 1.29
CA GLU A 31 -1.76 -9.64 2.65
C GLU A 31 -3.20 -9.11 2.79
N TYR A 32 -3.46 -7.88 2.34
CA TYR A 32 -4.80 -7.29 2.39
C TYR A 32 -5.78 -7.96 1.43
N THR A 33 -5.32 -8.41 0.26
CA THR A 33 -6.16 -9.16 -0.68
C THR A 33 -6.59 -10.49 -0.10
N GLN A 34 -5.67 -11.23 0.52
CA GLN A 34 -5.98 -12.50 1.19
C GLN A 34 -6.98 -12.30 2.34
N ARG A 35 -6.81 -11.27 3.16
CA ARG A 35 -7.76 -10.93 4.23
C ARG A 35 -9.12 -10.58 3.68
N PHE A 36 -9.17 -9.75 2.64
CA PHE A 36 -10.41 -9.36 1.98
C PHE A 36 -11.15 -10.58 1.45
N LEU A 37 -10.48 -11.46 0.69
CA LEU A 37 -11.08 -12.69 0.18
C LEU A 37 -11.51 -13.62 1.32
N GLY A 38 -10.69 -13.75 2.37
CA GLY A 38 -10.97 -14.56 3.53
C GLY A 38 -12.29 -14.21 4.21
N ILE A 39 -12.62 -12.92 4.29
CA ILE A 39 -13.88 -12.43 4.88
C ILE A 39 -15.09 -12.90 4.07
N PHE A 40 -15.03 -12.92 2.75
CA PHE A 40 -16.15 -13.35 1.89
C PHE A 40 -16.22 -14.87 1.70
N THR A 41 -15.18 -15.61 2.08
CA THR A 41 -15.17 -17.08 2.09
C THR A 41 -15.49 -17.69 3.45
N MET A 42 -15.77 -16.86 4.47
CA MET A 42 -16.18 -17.37 5.79
C MET A 42 -17.51 -18.12 5.66
N PRO A 43 -17.65 -19.29 6.30
CA PRO A 43 -18.90 -20.04 6.30
C PRO A 43 -20.00 -19.23 7.00
N ASP A 44 -21.17 -19.17 6.37
CA ASP A 44 -22.34 -18.49 6.93
C ASP A 44 -22.69 -19.13 8.28
N SER A 45 -22.67 -18.31 9.33
CA SER A 45 -23.08 -18.70 10.67
C SER A 45 -24.29 -17.88 11.06
N PRO A 46 -25.39 -18.50 11.52
CA PRO A 46 -26.61 -17.79 11.93
C PRO A 46 -26.39 -16.88 13.16
N LEU A 47 -25.23 -16.98 13.81
CA LEU A 47 -24.82 -16.14 14.94
C LEU A 47 -24.07 -14.88 14.48
N ILE A 48 -23.65 -14.82 13.22
CA ILE A 48 -22.91 -13.69 12.66
C ILE A 48 -23.89 -12.78 11.93
N PRO A 49 -23.96 -11.48 12.27
CA PRO A 49 -24.83 -10.58 11.54
C PRO A 49 -24.33 -10.34 10.12
N ASP A 50 -25.27 -10.25 9.16
CA ASP A 50 -24.99 -10.12 7.72
C ASP A 50 -24.11 -8.91 7.34
N TYR A 51 -24.08 -7.87 8.18
CA TYR A 51 -23.27 -6.66 7.94
C TYR A 51 -21.82 -6.80 8.41
N LEU A 52 -21.49 -7.80 9.24
CA LEU A 52 -20.16 -7.96 9.83
C LEU A 52 -19.05 -8.15 8.78
N PRO A 53 -19.23 -8.96 7.72
CA PRO A 53 -18.23 -9.07 6.66
C PRO A 53 -17.94 -7.73 5.97
N TYR A 54 -18.99 -6.94 5.70
CA TYR A 54 -18.84 -5.61 5.08
C TYR A 54 -18.14 -4.62 6.01
N TYR A 55 -18.44 -4.65 7.31
CA TYR A 55 -17.73 -3.86 8.31
C TYR A 55 -16.24 -4.21 8.38
N MET A 56 -15.90 -5.50 8.43
CA MET A 56 -14.51 -5.97 8.47
C MET A 56 -13.74 -5.69 7.17
N ALA A 57 -14.42 -5.73 6.03
CA ALA A 57 -13.83 -5.46 4.72
C ALA A 57 -13.60 -3.96 4.47
N PHE A 58 -14.25 -3.07 5.23
CA PHE A 58 -14.26 -1.63 5.00
C PHE A 58 -12.86 -1.00 4.83
N PRO A 59 -11.87 -1.27 5.72
CA PRO A 59 -10.53 -0.70 5.57
C PRO A 59 -9.83 -1.13 4.27
N SER A 60 -10.09 -2.35 3.80
CA SER A 60 -9.47 -2.90 2.59
C SER A 60 -9.87 -2.14 1.33
N TYR A 61 -11.06 -1.52 1.28
CA TYR A 61 -11.48 -0.68 0.16
C TYR A 61 -10.61 0.56 -0.03
N PHE A 62 -9.91 1.03 1.01
CA PHE A 62 -8.99 2.16 0.93
C PHE A 62 -7.53 1.69 0.82
N VAL A 63 -7.18 0.65 1.56
CA VAL A 63 -5.79 0.16 1.62
C VAL A 63 -5.36 -0.50 0.30
N LEU A 64 -6.23 -1.30 -0.33
CA LEU A 64 -5.92 -1.94 -1.61
C LEU A 64 -5.62 -0.94 -2.73
N PRO A 65 -6.48 0.05 -3.04
CA PRO A 65 -6.17 1.03 -4.09
C PRO A 65 -4.94 1.87 -3.76
N PHE A 66 -4.69 2.19 -2.48
CA PHE A 66 -3.47 2.88 -2.06
C PHE A 66 -2.21 2.12 -2.48
N PHE A 67 -2.13 0.81 -2.18
CA PHE A 67 -0.98 0.00 -2.58
C PHE A 67 -0.92 -0.26 -4.09
N ILE A 68 -2.06 -0.39 -4.77
CA ILE A 68 -2.10 -0.48 -6.25
C ILE A 68 -1.45 0.75 -6.88
N ILE A 69 -1.78 1.96 -6.42
CA ILE A 69 -1.22 3.22 -6.94
C ILE A 69 0.30 3.26 -6.73
N ILE A 70 0.79 2.86 -5.55
CA ILE A 70 2.22 2.82 -5.25
C ILE A 70 2.93 1.82 -6.16
N ILE A 71 2.43 0.58 -6.27
CA ILE A 71 2.98 -0.48 -7.13
C ILE A 71 3.03 0.02 -8.57
N PHE A 72 1.93 0.55 -9.09
CA PHE A 72 1.84 1.05 -10.46
C PHE A 72 2.85 2.18 -10.72
N THR A 73 3.00 3.10 -9.77
CA THR A 73 3.96 4.20 -9.87
C THR A 73 5.40 3.69 -9.86
N CYS A 74 5.75 2.79 -8.95
CA CYS A 74 7.08 2.18 -8.89
C CYS A 74 7.42 1.40 -10.17
N VAL A 75 6.48 0.57 -10.67
CA VAL A 75 6.66 -0.17 -11.93
C VAL A 75 6.86 0.79 -13.10
N ARG A 76 6.05 1.84 -13.21
CA ARG A 76 6.20 2.87 -14.25
C ARG A 76 7.55 3.58 -14.17
N MET A 77 8.04 3.92 -12.97
CA MET A 77 9.35 4.54 -12.77
C MET A 77 10.49 3.61 -13.20
N MET A 78 10.39 2.32 -12.88
CA MET A 78 11.38 1.31 -13.27
C MET A 78 11.42 1.09 -14.79
N ILE A 79 10.26 0.96 -15.44
CA ILE A 79 10.16 0.76 -16.89
C ILE A 79 10.73 1.98 -17.64
N LYS A 80 10.32 3.20 -17.23
CA LYS A 80 10.79 4.44 -17.86
C LYS A 80 12.23 4.81 -17.46
N ARG A 81 12.82 4.09 -16.50
CA ARG A 81 14.12 4.38 -15.87
C ARG A 81 14.26 5.83 -15.40
N ASN A 82 13.14 6.47 -15.05
CA ASN A 82 13.09 7.87 -14.63
C ASN A 82 12.86 7.93 -13.12
N TYR A 83 13.96 7.90 -12.37
CA TYR A 83 13.96 7.92 -10.91
C TYR A 83 14.04 9.36 -10.41
N ASN A 84 12.90 10.03 -10.28
CA ASN A 84 12.87 11.35 -9.63
C ASN A 84 13.02 11.17 -8.12
N TYR A 85 14.10 11.71 -7.53
CA TYR A 85 14.37 11.59 -6.10
C TYR A 85 13.20 12.06 -5.25
N LYS A 86 12.52 13.16 -5.62
CA LYS A 86 11.37 13.69 -4.88
C LYS A 86 10.26 12.65 -4.80
N SER A 87 9.93 12.04 -5.93
CA SER A 87 8.89 11.01 -6.01
C SER A 87 9.27 9.77 -5.20
N VAL A 88 10.51 9.28 -5.31
CA VAL A 88 10.97 8.10 -4.55
C VAL A 88 10.92 8.36 -3.05
N TYR A 89 11.37 9.52 -2.57
CA TYR A 89 11.34 9.85 -1.15
C TYR A 89 9.92 10.07 -0.62
N ILE A 90 9.01 10.65 -1.42
CA ILE A 90 7.58 10.75 -1.06
C ILE A 90 6.99 9.36 -0.92
N LEU A 91 7.20 8.47 -1.89
CA LEU A 91 6.70 7.09 -1.84
C LEU A 91 7.28 6.32 -0.65
N LEU A 92 8.58 6.50 -0.37
CA LEU A 92 9.22 5.92 0.81
C LEU A 92 8.56 6.43 2.10
N GLY A 93 8.36 7.75 2.20
CA GLY A 93 7.70 8.37 3.35
C GLY A 93 6.27 7.82 3.56
N LEU A 94 5.48 7.72 2.50
CA LEU A 94 4.13 7.15 2.55
C LEU A 94 4.14 5.69 3.05
N VAL A 95 5.05 4.87 2.53
CA VAL A 95 5.22 3.49 2.96
C VAL A 95 5.67 3.39 4.42
N VAL A 96 6.62 4.21 4.85
CA VAL A 96 7.09 4.24 6.23
C VAL A 96 6.00 4.70 7.19
N VAL A 97 5.24 5.74 6.83
CA VAL A 97 4.08 6.18 7.64
C VAL A 97 3.05 5.07 7.74
N PHE A 98 2.73 4.41 6.62
CA PHE A 98 1.80 3.28 6.66
C PHE A 98 2.32 2.13 7.54
N PHE A 99 3.61 1.82 7.45
CA PHE A 99 4.25 0.77 8.24
C PHE A 99 4.19 1.07 9.75
N LEU A 100 4.56 2.29 10.16
CA LEU A 100 4.59 2.69 11.56
C LEU A 100 3.18 2.86 12.16
N PHE A 101 2.24 3.37 11.39
CA PHE A 101 0.89 3.72 11.86
C PHE A 101 -0.18 2.75 11.38
N ARG A 102 0.19 1.55 10.91
CA ARG A 102 -0.73 0.55 10.34
C ARG A 102 -1.99 0.34 11.20
N TRP A 103 -1.80 0.12 12.49
CA TRP A 103 -2.90 -0.11 13.44
C TRP A 103 -3.82 1.10 13.56
N ARG A 104 -3.25 2.30 13.70
CA ARG A 104 -4.01 3.55 13.80
C ARG A 104 -4.79 3.87 12.53
N ILE A 105 -4.21 3.61 11.36
CA ILE A 105 -4.89 3.78 10.07
C ILE A 105 -6.09 2.83 10.00
N HIS A 106 -5.92 1.58 10.43
CA HIS A 106 -6.99 0.60 10.43
C HIS A 106 -8.14 0.98 11.38
N GLU A 107 -7.82 1.36 12.62
CA GLU A 107 -8.82 1.86 13.59
C GLU A 107 -9.53 3.11 13.07
N PHE A 108 -8.78 4.06 12.51
CA PHE A 108 -9.34 5.28 11.94
C PHE A 108 -10.32 4.95 10.82
N LEU A 109 -9.95 4.10 9.86
CA LEU A 109 -10.85 3.67 8.80
C LEU A 109 -12.10 2.97 9.36
N LEU A 110 -11.96 2.06 10.32
CA LEU A 110 -13.11 1.41 10.95
C LEU A 110 -14.03 2.39 11.67
N SER A 111 -13.49 3.40 12.36
CA SER A 111 -14.29 4.43 13.04
C SER A 111 -15.14 5.28 12.10
N GLN A 112 -14.76 5.34 10.82
CA GLN A 112 -15.53 6.03 9.77
C GLN A 112 -16.46 5.09 9.01
N SER A 113 -16.53 3.80 9.40
CA SER A 113 -17.37 2.83 8.74
C SER A 113 -18.85 3.13 8.98
N PRO A 114 -19.68 3.21 7.94
CA PRO A 114 -21.13 3.40 8.10
C PRO A 114 -21.81 2.19 8.74
N TYR A 115 -21.11 1.06 8.81
CA TYR A 115 -21.59 -0.20 9.41
C TYR A 115 -21.25 -0.32 10.91
N ALA A 116 -20.68 0.74 11.52
CA ALA A 116 -20.39 0.79 12.95
C ALA A 116 -21.60 1.19 13.81
N ALA A 117 -22.70 1.60 13.17
CA ALA A 117 -23.92 2.12 13.80
C ALA A 117 -24.92 1.02 14.16
#